data_AF-C1EA51-F1
#
_entry.id   AF-C1EA51-F1
#
_cell.length_a   1.000
_cell.length_b   1.000
_cell.length_c   1.000
_cell.angle_alpha   90.00
_cell.angle_beta   90.00
_cell.angle_gamma   90.00
#
_symmetry.space_group_name_H-M   'P 1'
#
loop_
_entity.id
_entity.type
_entity.pdbx_description
1 polymer ?
#
loop_
_entity_poly.entity_id
_entity_poly.type
_entity_poly.pdbx_seq_one_letter_code
_entity_poly.pdbx_strand_id
1 'polypeptide(L)'
;MSSAVCATSARVVAPRAAVRARASSERRPVPAPNRRSMLASVPALLLATGARPAAAKAPPEYYDDTMEIIALTKSIISGSDLSEANIADFQAKRDVWYNNYQLHHEKGVGYGYANTFNAQAKVGFQLRVCAEKGEPFDPDHTVYNKDYLLEILDRGKAALDEMKAAGQL
;
A
#
# COMPACT_ATOMS: atom_id res chain seq x y z
N MET A 1 4.26 25.65 -59.78
CA MET A 1 3.93 24.41 -59.06
C MET A 1 4.08 24.73 -57.58
N SER A 2 3.00 25.14 -56.93
CA SER A 2 2.08 24.34 -56.12
C SER A 2 2.42 24.41 -54.64
N SER A 3 1.48 25.01 -53.92
CA SER A 3 1.42 25.28 -52.49
C SER A 3 1.47 24.03 -51.60
N ALA A 4 1.90 24.21 -50.34
CA ALA A 4 1.21 23.62 -49.19
C ALA A 4 1.49 24.46 -47.93
N VAL A 5 0.41 24.76 -47.23
CA VAL A 5 0.27 25.57 -46.01
C VAL A 5 -0.29 24.63 -44.91
N CYS A 6 -0.16 25.05 -43.65
CA CYS A 6 -0.80 24.53 -42.43
C CYS A 6 -0.11 23.32 -41.74
N ALA A 7 -0.13 23.16 -40.41
CA ALA A 7 -1.05 23.72 -39.42
C ALA A 7 -0.41 23.87 -38.02
N THR A 8 -0.74 24.97 -37.37
CA THR A 8 -0.59 25.25 -35.94
C THR A 8 -1.61 24.42 -35.15
N SER A 9 -1.19 23.57 -34.21
CA SER A 9 -2.11 22.84 -33.34
C SER A 9 -2.68 23.77 -32.27
N ALA A 10 -3.96 24.13 -32.43
CA ALA A 10 -4.73 24.88 -31.45
C ALA A 10 -5.07 24.03 -30.22
N ARG A 11 -4.78 24.59 -29.04
CA ARG A 11 -5.22 24.11 -27.72
C ARG A 11 -6.75 24.17 -27.64
N VAL A 12 -7.41 23.03 -27.55
CA VAL A 12 -8.84 22.97 -27.23
C VAL A 12 -9.00 23.00 -25.71
N VAL A 13 -9.38 24.16 -25.20
CA VAL A 13 -9.85 24.35 -23.81
C VAL A 13 -11.36 24.13 -23.81
N ALA A 14 -11.82 23.03 -23.20
CA ALA A 14 -13.24 22.78 -23.01
C ALA A 14 -13.79 23.64 -21.85
N PRO A 15 -14.94 24.32 -22.01
CA PRO A 15 -15.53 25.11 -20.95
C PRO A 15 -16.27 24.23 -19.93
N ARG A 16 -16.00 24.48 -18.64
CA ARG A 16 -16.77 23.95 -17.50
C ARG A 16 -18.22 24.45 -17.56
N ALA A 17 -19.18 23.54 -17.67
CA ALA A 17 -20.59 23.86 -17.52
C ALA A 17 -20.94 24.05 -16.04
N ALA A 18 -21.48 25.23 -15.73
CA ALA A 18 -22.04 25.56 -14.42
C ALA A 18 -23.42 24.93 -14.25
N VAL A 19 -23.58 24.04 -13.27
CA VAL A 19 -24.89 23.52 -12.87
C VAL A 19 -25.58 24.57 -12.00
N ARG A 20 -26.57 25.26 -12.58
CA ARG A 20 -27.55 26.08 -11.87
C ARG A 20 -28.56 25.17 -11.17
N ALA A 21 -28.61 25.20 -9.84
CA ALA A 21 -29.77 24.74 -9.09
C ALA A 21 -30.88 25.79 -9.19
N ARG A 22 -32.09 25.36 -9.58
CA ARG A 22 -33.32 26.16 -9.51
C ARG A 22 -34.33 25.40 -8.66
N ALA A 23 -34.92 26.11 -7.71
CA ALA A 23 -35.89 25.62 -6.73
C ALA A 23 -37.35 25.78 -7.22
N SER A 24 -38.24 25.13 -6.43
CA SER A 24 -39.71 25.29 -6.31
C SER A 24 -40.56 24.44 -7.29
N SER A 25 -41.67 23.77 -6.92
CA SER A 25 -42.49 23.82 -5.70
C SER A 25 -43.33 22.52 -5.50
N GLU A 26 -43.50 22.16 -4.23
CA GLU A 26 -44.67 21.57 -3.52
C GLU A 26 -45.57 20.47 -4.12
N ARG A 27 -45.64 19.35 -3.37
CA ARG A 27 -46.90 18.70 -2.88
C ARG A 27 -46.60 17.85 -1.63
N ARG A 28 -47.26 18.15 -0.51
CA ARG A 28 -47.48 17.27 0.67
C ARG A 28 -48.85 16.58 0.52
N PRO A 29 -49.27 15.55 1.32
CA PRO A 29 -48.77 15.07 2.63
C PRO A 29 -48.55 13.52 2.68
N VAL A 30 -47.98 12.84 3.68
CA VAL A 30 -48.44 12.44 5.06
C VAL A 30 -47.26 11.64 5.70
N PRO A 31 -47.04 11.62 7.03
CA PRO A 31 -45.76 11.26 7.62
C PRO A 31 -45.56 9.74 7.78
N ALA A 32 -44.42 9.23 7.32
CA ALA A 32 -43.98 7.87 7.65
C ALA A 32 -43.28 7.86 9.04
N PRO A 33 -43.58 6.89 9.90
CA PRO A 33 -43.13 6.89 11.30
C PRO A 33 -41.62 6.67 11.41
N ASN A 34 -41.04 7.45 12.31
CA ASN A 34 -39.65 7.44 12.73
C ASN A 34 -39.24 6.01 13.18
N ARG A 35 -38.36 5.31 12.44
CA ARG A 35 -37.74 4.04 12.88
C ARG A 35 -36.68 4.25 13.98
N ARG A 36 -36.92 5.20 14.89
CA ARG A 36 -36.01 5.51 16.01
C ARG A 36 -36.45 4.91 17.34
N SER A 37 -37.47 4.07 17.34
CA SER A 37 -37.97 3.42 18.55
C SER A 37 -38.44 2.03 18.22
N MET A 38 -37.56 1.04 18.30
CA MET A 38 -37.81 -0.33 18.77
C MET A 38 -36.45 -1.03 18.75
N LEU A 39 -35.89 -1.27 19.95
CA LEU A 39 -34.98 -2.36 20.32
C LEU A 39 -34.35 -2.01 21.70
N ALA A 40 -35.20 -1.76 22.70
CA ALA A 40 -34.97 -2.32 24.03
C ALA A 40 -35.85 -3.57 24.02
N SER A 41 -35.39 -4.79 24.28
CA SER A 41 -34.45 -5.22 25.30
C SER A 41 -34.13 -6.70 25.04
N VAL A 42 -32.86 -7.03 24.84
CA VAL A 42 -32.38 -8.41 24.89
C VAL A 42 -31.55 -8.53 26.17
N PRO A 43 -31.79 -9.52 27.05
CA PRO A 43 -31.01 -9.69 28.27
C PRO A 43 -29.53 -9.85 27.95
N ALA A 44 -28.70 -9.09 28.65
CA ALA A 44 -27.25 -9.15 28.60
C ALA A 44 -26.76 -10.52 29.05
N LEU A 45 -26.49 -11.40 28.08
CA LEU A 45 -25.56 -12.51 28.25
C LEU A 45 -24.67 -12.65 27.00
N LEU A 46 -24.19 -11.52 26.48
CA LEU A 46 -22.87 -11.52 25.86
C LEU A 46 -21.87 -11.62 27.02
N LEU A 47 -21.68 -12.85 27.51
CA LEU A 47 -20.41 -13.25 28.07
C LEU A 47 -19.37 -12.65 27.13
N ALA A 48 -18.58 -11.70 27.64
CA ALA A 48 -17.35 -11.31 27.03
C ALA A 48 -16.51 -12.59 26.95
N THR A 49 -16.74 -13.37 25.89
CA THR A 49 -15.71 -14.21 25.34
C THR A 49 -14.63 -13.18 25.02
N GLY A 50 -13.65 -13.09 25.91
CA GLY A 50 -12.35 -12.58 25.56
C GLY A 50 -11.84 -13.49 24.46
N ALA A 51 -12.37 -13.30 23.25
CA ALA A 51 -11.76 -13.76 22.04
C ALA A 51 -10.45 -12.99 22.03
N ARG A 52 -9.44 -13.60 22.67
CA ARG A 52 -8.06 -13.23 22.47
C ARG A 52 -7.93 -13.13 20.96
N PRO A 53 -7.46 -11.99 20.41
CA PRO A 53 -7.22 -11.93 18.99
C PRO A 53 -6.44 -13.19 18.65
N ALA A 54 -6.95 -13.98 17.69
CA ALA A 54 -6.22 -15.13 17.21
C ALA A 54 -4.83 -14.61 16.89
N ALA A 55 -3.83 -15.03 17.66
CA ALA A 55 -2.45 -14.68 17.39
C ALA A 55 -2.17 -15.36 16.07
N ALA A 56 -2.29 -14.60 14.97
CA ALA A 56 -1.88 -15.09 13.68
C ALA A 56 -0.37 -15.22 13.81
N LYS A 57 0.07 -16.43 14.18
CA LYS A 57 1.48 -16.77 14.12
C LYS A 57 1.86 -16.65 12.66
N ALA A 58 2.89 -15.85 12.39
CA ALA A 58 3.47 -15.85 11.08
C ALA A 58 3.93 -17.28 10.75
N PRO A 59 3.87 -17.72 9.48
CA PRO A 59 4.45 -18.99 9.11
C PRO A 59 5.96 -19.01 9.43
N PRO A 60 6.57 -20.17 9.69
CA PRO A 60 7.98 -20.28 10.06
C PRO A 60 8.94 -19.59 9.08
N GLU A 61 8.59 -19.59 7.80
CA GLU A 61 9.36 -19.00 6.71
C GLU A 61 9.30 -17.47 6.67
N TYR A 62 8.31 -16.86 7.36
CA TYR A 62 8.06 -15.42 7.29
C TYR A 62 9.28 -14.58 7.64
N TYR A 63 10.03 -14.99 8.67
CA TYR A 63 11.23 -14.26 9.07
C TYR A 63 12.28 -14.27 7.96
N ASP A 64 12.64 -15.46 7.46
CA ASP A 64 13.73 -15.60 6.49
C ASP A 64 13.36 -14.94 5.16
N ASP A 65 12.13 -15.14 4.68
CA ASP A 65 11.62 -14.49 3.48
C ASP A 65 11.63 -12.97 3.62
N THR A 66 11.16 -12.43 4.75
CA THR A 66 11.10 -10.97 4.94
C THR A 66 12.50 -10.36 5.07
N MET A 67 13.43 -11.06 5.72
CA MET A 67 14.83 -10.65 5.81
C MET A 67 15.50 -10.61 4.44
N GLU A 68 15.21 -11.58 3.58
CA GLU A 68 15.68 -11.60 2.21
C GLU A 68 15.16 -10.40 1.41
N ILE A 69 13.85 -10.11 1.47
CA ILE A 69 13.30 -8.93 0.77
C ILE A 69 13.86 -7.62 1.34
N ILE A 70 14.05 -7.51 2.66
CA ILE A 70 14.72 -6.34 3.27
C ILE A 70 16.12 -6.16 2.67
N ALA A 71 16.92 -7.23 2.58
CA ALA A 71 18.28 -7.18 2.06
C ALA A 71 18.31 -6.71 0.59
N LEU A 72 17.46 -7.30 -0.27
CA LEU A 72 17.34 -6.94 -1.68
C LEU A 72 16.85 -5.50 -1.85
N THR A 73 15.87 -5.07 -1.04
CA THR A 73 15.37 -3.68 -1.10
C THR A 73 16.46 -2.69 -0.71
N LYS A 74 17.23 -3.01 0.34
CA LYS A 74 18.36 -2.17 0.78
C LYS A 74 19.45 -2.11 -0.28
N SER A 75 19.79 -3.21 -0.94
CA SER A 75 20.83 -3.20 -1.97
C SER A 75 20.47 -2.32 -3.16
N ILE A 76 19.20 -2.32 -3.54
CA ILE A 76 18.68 -1.45 -4.62
C ILE A 76 18.63 0.00 -4.17
N ILE A 77 17.98 0.31 -3.04
CA ILE A 77 17.74 1.71 -2.64
C ILE A 77 19.03 2.42 -2.20
N SER A 78 20.02 1.70 -1.69
CA SER A 78 21.34 2.26 -1.42
C SER A 78 22.21 2.41 -2.68
N GLY A 79 21.83 1.78 -3.79
CA GLY A 79 22.62 1.73 -5.01
C GLY A 79 23.79 0.75 -4.97
N SER A 80 23.88 -0.13 -3.96
CA SER A 80 24.99 -1.08 -3.85
C SER A 80 24.93 -2.19 -4.91
N ASP A 81 23.73 -2.57 -5.36
CA ASP A 81 23.54 -3.50 -6.47
C ASP A 81 22.29 -3.12 -7.28
N LEU A 82 22.53 -2.53 -8.45
CA LEU A 82 21.51 -2.15 -9.43
C LEU A 82 21.53 -3.06 -10.67
N SER A 83 22.14 -4.24 -10.57
CA SER A 83 22.16 -5.19 -11.68
C SER A 83 20.74 -5.64 -12.06
N GLU A 84 20.53 -5.90 -13.35
CA GLU A 84 19.25 -6.43 -13.83
C GLU A 84 18.88 -7.74 -13.13
N ALA A 85 19.88 -8.57 -12.80
CA ALA A 85 19.69 -9.81 -12.05
C ALA A 85 19.14 -9.56 -10.63
N ASN A 86 19.73 -8.63 -9.87
CA ASN A 86 19.27 -8.30 -8.52
C ASN A 86 17.87 -7.67 -8.54
N ILE A 87 17.60 -6.79 -9.50
CA ILE A 87 16.27 -6.16 -9.66
C ILE A 87 15.21 -7.20 -10.03
N ALA A 88 15.53 -8.14 -10.93
CA ALA A 88 14.62 -9.22 -11.32
C ALA A 88 14.35 -10.18 -10.15
N ASP A 89 15.40 -10.56 -9.41
CA ASP A 89 15.29 -11.41 -8.22
C ASP A 89 14.44 -10.74 -7.14
N PHE A 90 14.68 -9.45 -6.88
CA PHE A 90 13.84 -8.64 -5.99
C PHE A 90 12.38 -8.64 -6.43
N GLN A 91 12.07 -8.36 -7.70
CA GLN A 91 10.68 -8.32 -8.17
C GLN A 91 9.99 -9.69 -8.04
N ALA A 92 10.68 -10.76 -8.43
CA ALA A 92 10.13 -12.11 -8.35
C ALA A 92 9.84 -12.53 -6.89
N LYS A 93 10.82 -12.37 -6.00
CA LYS A 93 10.67 -12.73 -4.58
C LYS A 93 9.69 -11.82 -3.87
N ARG A 94 9.70 -10.52 -4.15
CA ARG A 94 8.76 -9.55 -3.56
C ARG A 94 7.32 -9.88 -3.95
N ASP A 95 7.06 -10.34 -5.16
CA ASP A 95 5.69 -10.72 -5.58
C ASP A 95 5.22 -11.99 -4.86
N VAL A 96 6.08 -12.99 -4.70
CA VAL A 96 5.77 -14.19 -3.90
C VAL A 96 5.53 -13.83 -2.43
N TRP A 97 6.46 -13.09 -1.84
CA TRP A 97 6.38 -12.60 -0.46
C TRP A 97 5.10 -11.78 -0.23
N TYR A 98 4.80 -10.85 -1.14
CA TYR A 98 3.59 -10.03 -1.08
C TYR A 98 2.34 -10.91 -1.14
N ASN A 99 2.27 -11.87 -2.06
CA ASN A 99 1.12 -12.76 -2.16
C ASN A 99 0.91 -13.61 -0.90
N ASN A 100 2.01 -14.10 -0.32
CA ASN A 100 1.97 -14.92 0.88
C ASN A 100 1.57 -14.12 2.12
N TYR A 101 2.04 -12.86 2.22
CA TYR A 101 2.00 -12.13 3.48
C TYR A 101 1.05 -10.94 3.48
N GLN A 102 0.63 -10.37 2.34
CA GLN A 102 -0.11 -9.10 2.28
C GLN A 102 -1.36 -9.02 3.18
N LEU A 103 -2.01 -10.14 3.52
CA LEU A 103 -3.21 -10.19 4.38
C LEU A 103 -2.91 -10.50 5.86
N HIS A 104 -1.64 -10.70 6.22
CA HIS A 104 -1.19 -11.00 7.58
C HIS A 104 -0.95 -9.74 8.43
N HIS A 105 -1.33 -8.57 7.93
CA HIS A 105 -1.14 -7.27 8.60
C HIS A 105 -1.99 -7.09 9.88
N GLU A 106 -3.10 -7.82 10.05
CA GLU A 106 -4.09 -7.42 11.05
C GLU A 106 -3.90 -7.99 12.47
N LYS A 107 -3.15 -9.07 12.75
CA LYS A 107 -3.24 -9.71 14.08
C LYS A 107 -1.95 -10.34 14.59
N GLY A 108 -1.02 -9.51 15.06
CA GLY A 108 0.04 -9.94 16.00
C GLY A 108 1.49 -9.79 15.54
N VAL A 109 1.74 -9.18 14.38
CA VAL A 109 3.11 -9.11 13.80
C VAL A 109 3.86 -7.79 14.12
N GLY A 110 3.37 -7.01 15.09
CA GLY A 110 4.05 -5.82 15.61
C GLY A 110 4.12 -4.61 14.65
N TYR A 111 4.68 -3.51 15.16
CA TYR A 111 4.81 -2.21 14.47
C TYR A 111 5.70 -2.27 13.20
N GLY A 112 6.51 -3.33 13.05
CA GLY A 112 7.46 -3.50 11.95
C GLY A 112 6.85 -3.98 10.63
N TYR A 113 5.78 -4.77 10.68
CA TYR A 113 5.20 -5.42 9.50
C TYR A 113 4.77 -4.40 8.43
N ALA A 114 3.87 -3.48 8.79
CA ALA A 114 3.25 -2.55 7.83
C ALA A 114 4.24 -1.56 7.21
N ASN A 115 5.24 -1.13 7.97
CA ASN A 115 6.24 -0.17 7.49
C ASN A 115 7.26 -0.80 6.54
N THR A 116 7.71 -2.02 6.86
CA THR A 116 8.58 -2.81 5.97
C THR A 116 7.87 -3.10 4.65
N PHE A 117 6.61 -3.49 4.73
CA PHE A 117 5.74 -3.73 3.58
C PHE A 117 5.60 -2.49 2.68
N ASN A 118 5.41 -1.32 3.30
CA ASN A 118 5.34 -0.06 2.58
C ASN A 118 6.65 0.30 1.85
N ALA A 119 7.82 0.05 2.45
CA ALA A 119 9.10 0.32 1.81
C ALA A 119 9.29 -0.53 0.55
N GLN A 120 9.05 -1.83 0.68
CA GLN A 120 9.23 -2.80 -0.39
C GLN A 120 8.23 -2.57 -1.53
N ALA A 121 6.98 -2.23 -1.21
CA ALA A 121 5.97 -1.87 -2.20
C ALA A 121 6.35 -0.59 -2.99
N LYS A 122 6.85 0.44 -2.30
CA LYS A 122 7.28 1.70 -2.91
C LYS A 122 8.45 1.49 -3.88
N VAL A 123 9.50 0.81 -3.46
CA VAL A 123 10.67 0.50 -4.31
C VAL A 123 10.23 -0.39 -5.49
N GLY A 124 9.45 -1.44 -5.23
CA GLY A 124 8.93 -2.33 -6.26
C GLY A 124 8.08 -1.62 -7.31
N PHE A 125 7.24 -0.66 -6.91
CA PHE A 125 6.47 0.15 -7.84
C PHE A 125 7.36 1.09 -8.66
N GLN A 126 8.29 1.81 -8.02
CA GLN A 126 9.17 2.74 -8.74
C GLN A 126 10.01 2.03 -9.80
N LEU A 127 10.57 0.84 -9.49
CA LEU A 127 11.32 0.03 -10.45
C LEU A 127 10.48 -0.35 -11.68
N ARG A 128 9.20 -0.71 -11.50
CA ARG A 128 8.31 -1.02 -12.62
C ARG A 128 8.04 0.20 -13.48
N VAL A 129 7.80 1.36 -12.86
CA VAL A 129 7.61 2.63 -13.58
C VAL A 129 8.86 3.02 -14.37
N CYS A 130 10.05 2.89 -13.77
CA CYS A 130 11.32 3.12 -14.45
C CYS A 130 11.46 2.19 -15.68
N ALA A 131 11.20 0.89 -15.51
CA ALA A 131 11.23 -0.08 -16.60
C ALA A 131 10.22 0.24 -17.72
N GLU A 132 8.98 0.60 -17.37
CA GLU A 132 7.95 1.01 -18.35
C GLU A 132 8.34 2.25 -19.16
N LYS A 133 9.10 3.16 -18.55
CA LYS A 133 9.63 4.35 -19.23
C LYS A 133 10.93 4.10 -19.99
N GLY A 134 11.56 2.94 -19.83
CA GLY A 134 12.90 2.67 -20.33
C GLY A 134 13.99 3.51 -19.64
N GLU A 135 13.74 3.95 -18.41
CA GLU A 135 14.67 4.73 -17.60
C GLU A 135 15.34 3.83 -16.55
N PRO A 136 16.65 3.95 -16.30
CA PRO A 136 17.28 3.25 -15.20
C PRO A 136 16.76 3.79 -13.86
N PHE A 137 16.72 2.93 -12.85
CA PHE A 137 16.44 3.38 -11.49
C PHE A 137 17.59 4.20 -10.94
N ASP A 138 17.27 5.39 -10.45
CA ASP A 138 18.24 6.29 -9.80
C ASP A 138 17.98 6.31 -8.28
N PRO A 139 18.90 5.75 -7.47
CA PRO A 139 18.76 5.71 -6.01
C PRO A 139 18.96 7.07 -5.34
N ASP A 140 19.47 8.09 -6.04
CA ASP A 140 19.67 9.45 -5.49
C ASP A 140 18.50 10.38 -5.85
N HIS A 141 17.70 10.02 -6.86
CA HIS A 141 16.53 10.77 -7.31
C HIS A 141 15.25 9.94 -7.22
N THR A 142 15.00 9.34 -6.06
CA THR A 142 13.78 8.57 -5.82
C THR A 142 12.56 9.45 -5.60
N VAL A 143 11.38 8.99 -6.02
CA VAL A 143 10.10 9.68 -5.75
C VAL A 143 9.76 9.65 -4.25
N TYR A 144 10.33 8.68 -3.53
CA TYR A 144 10.19 8.51 -2.10
C TYR A 144 11.44 9.00 -1.36
N ASN A 145 11.31 9.34 -0.08
CA ASN A 145 12.45 9.73 0.74
C ASN A 145 13.34 8.49 1.01
N LYS A 146 14.53 8.44 0.39
CA LYS A 146 15.52 7.36 0.50
C LYS A 146 15.87 7.04 1.95
N ASP A 147 16.26 8.06 2.72
CA ASP A 147 16.71 7.90 4.10
C ASP A 147 15.60 7.34 4.98
N TYR A 148 14.37 7.82 4.80
CA TYR A 148 13.21 7.31 5.51
C TYR A 148 12.91 5.85 5.13
N LEU A 149 13.03 5.48 3.86
CA LEU A 149 12.85 4.10 3.42
C LEU A 149 13.90 3.16 4.02
N LEU A 150 15.16 3.61 4.12
CA LEU A 150 16.21 2.87 4.83
C LEU A 150 15.92 2.74 6.33
N GLU A 151 15.51 3.83 6.99
CA GLU A 151 15.15 3.83 8.41
C GLU A 151 14.06 2.79 8.72
N ILE A 152 12.98 2.76 7.95
CA ILE A 152 11.87 1.84 8.22
C ILE A 152 12.23 0.39 7.91
N LEU A 153 13.15 0.12 6.96
CA LEU A 153 13.68 -1.21 6.72
C LEU A 153 14.54 -1.69 7.90
N ASP A 154 15.38 -0.81 8.47
CA ASP A 154 16.20 -1.14 9.65
C ASP A 154 15.34 -1.37 10.89
N ARG A 155 14.32 -0.53 11.11
CA ARG A 155 13.34 -0.73 12.19
C ARG A 155 12.52 -1.99 11.98
N GLY A 156 12.17 -2.30 10.74
CA GLY A 156 11.50 -3.54 10.35
C GLY A 156 12.29 -4.77 10.72
N LYS A 157 13.57 -4.80 10.33
CA LYS A 157 14.52 -5.85 10.70
C LYS A 157 14.60 -6.01 12.23
N ALA A 158 14.83 -4.92 12.96
CA ALA A 158 14.98 -4.98 14.41
C ALA A 158 13.73 -5.56 15.10
N ALA A 159 12.54 -5.20 14.64
CA ALA A 159 11.30 -5.76 15.15
C ALA A 159 11.17 -7.27 14.84
N LEU A 160 11.55 -7.72 13.64
CA LEU A 160 11.55 -9.14 13.29
C LEU A 160 12.54 -9.95 14.14
N ASP A 161 13.73 -9.39 14.40
CA ASP A 161 14.73 -10.01 15.27
C ASP A 161 14.18 -10.18 16.71
N GLU A 162 13.53 -9.15 17.26
CA GLU A 162 12.92 -9.18 18.59
C GLU A 162 11.81 -10.24 18.67
N MET A 163 10.93 -10.29 17.67
CA MET A 163 9.86 -11.27 17.60
C MET A 163 10.39 -12.71 17.49
N LYS A 164 11.44 -12.94 16.68
CA LYS A 164 12.10 -14.25 16.55
C LYS A 164 12.72 -14.67 17.89
N ALA A 165 13.43 -13.75 18.57
CA ALA A 165 14.02 -14.01 19.88
C ALA A 165 12.96 -14.32 20.96
N ALA A 166 11.78 -13.71 20.85
CA ALA A 166 10.65 -13.94 21.76
C ALA A 166 9.83 -15.21 21.43
N GLY A 167 10.17 -15.97 20.36
CA GLY A 167 9.42 -17.15 19.92
C GLY A 167 8.01 -16.82 19.40
N GLN A 168 7.84 -15.60 18.88
CA GLN A 168 6.58 -15.09 18.34
C GLN A 168 6.43 -15.33 16.82
N LEU A 169 7.51 -15.80 16.18
CA LEU A 169 7.58 -16.24 14.78
C LEU A 169 7.91 -17.73 14.75
#